data_AF-A0A8R1IWT2-F1
#
_entry.id   AF-A0A8R1IWT2-F1
#
_cell.length_a   1.000
_cell.length_b   1.000
_cell.length_c   1.000
_cell.angle_alpha   90.00
_cell.angle_beta   90.00
_cell.angle_gamma   90.00
#
_symmetry.space_group_name_H-M   'P 1'
#
loop_
_entity.id
_entity.type
_entity.pdbx_description
1 polymer ?
#
loop_
_entity_poly.entity_id
_entity_poly.type
_entity_poly.pdbx_seq_one_letter_code
_entity_poly.pdbx_strand_id
1 'polypeptide(L)'
;MGQFTLLIAALLASTTLIQCGEYDFTVEVPPGKFQCFFQPVDLAKHKTLEVDYQVIDGGDLNINFMILHGANILKQDQLKVDGSHRIELNQPGDYQVCFDNSFSYQFEKGCVL
;
A
#
# COMPACT_ATOMS: atom_id res chain seq x y z
N MET A 1 27.04 -23.10 -35.06
CA MET A 1 26.19 -23.64 -33.97
C MET A 1 26.49 -23.00 -32.62
N GLY A 2 27.74 -22.98 -32.12
CA GLY A 2 28.05 -22.50 -30.76
C GLY A 2 27.84 -21.00 -30.46
N GLN A 3 27.99 -20.09 -31.43
CA GLN A 3 27.75 -18.65 -31.20
C GLN A 3 26.27 -18.33 -30.95
N PHE A 4 25.36 -18.99 -31.67
CA PHE A 4 23.92 -18.85 -31.43
C PHE A 4 23.53 -19.37 -30.05
N THR A 5 24.14 -20.48 -29.60
CA THR A 5 23.90 -21.05 -28.27
C THR A 5 24.39 -20.11 -27.15
N LEU A 6 25.55 -19.47 -27.33
CA LEU A 6 26.10 -18.48 -26.39
C LEU A 6 25.23 -17.22 -26.29
N LEU A 7 24.70 -16.72 -27.41
CA LEU A 7 23.80 -15.57 -27.44
C LEU A 7 22.48 -15.87 -26.71
N ILE A 8 21.91 -17.06 -26.92
CA ILE A 8 20.68 -17.48 -26.25
C ILE A 8 20.90 -17.61 -24.73
N ALA A 9 22.04 -18.18 -24.30
CA ALA A 9 22.39 -18.29 -22.88
C ALA A 9 22.61 -16.92 -22.22
N ALA A 10 23.24 -15.97 -22.92
CA ALA A 10 23.41 -14.60 -22.43
C ALA A 10 22.08 -13.84 -22.31
N LEU A 11 21.16 -14.05 -23.27
CA LEU A 11 19.82 -13.44 -23.25
C LEU A 11 18.98 -13.96 -22.07
N LEU A 12 19.04 -15.27 -21.81
CA LEU A 12 18.38 -15.90 -20.66
C LEU A 12 18.98 -15.47 -19.31
N ALA A 13 20.28 -15.14 -19.27
CA ALA A 13 20.94 -14.64 -18.06
C ALA A 13 20.60 -13.17 -17.74
N SER A 14 20.13 -12.40 -18.74
CA SER A 14 19.82 -10.97 -18.58
C SER A 14 18.39 -10.66 -18.10
N THR A 15 17.52 -11.66 -17.94
CA THR A 15 16.18 -11.43 -17.41
C THR A 15 16.23 -11.30 -15.89
N THR A 16 16.42 -10.06 -15.40
CA THR A 16 16.20 -9.74 -13.98
C THR A 16 14.74 -9.98 -13.64
N LEU A 17 14.47 -10.95 -12.75
CA LEU A 17 13.13 -11.18 -12.20
C LEU A 17 12.77 -9.98 -11.34
N ILE A 18 11.83 -9.15 -11.81
CA ILE A 18 11.22 -8.09 -11.02
C ILE A 18 10.18 -8.76 -10.13
N GLN A 19 10.41 -8.77 -8.83
CA GLN A 19 9.44 -9.27 -7.88
C GLN A 19 8.48 -8.14 -7.48
N CYS A 20 7.24 -8.22 -7.93
CA CYS A 20 6.12 -7.40 -7.45
C CYS A 20 5.35 -8.22 -6.41
N GLY A 21 5.09 -7.63 -5.24
CA GLY A 21 4.21 -8.21 -4.23
C GLY A 21 2.93 -7.39 -4.18
N GLU A 22 1.79 -8.05 -4.37
CA GLU A 22 0.46 -7.47 -4.28
C GLU A 22 -0.26 -8.11 -3.08
N TYR A 23 -0.97 -7.29 -2.30
CA TYR A 23 -1.70 -7.71 -1.12
C TYR A 23 -3.08 -7.04 -1.16
N ASP A 24 -4.13 -7.85 -1.24
CA ASP A 24 -5.51 -7.38 -1.20
C ASP A 24 -6.17 -7.88 0.08
N PHE A 25 -6.82 -6.99 0.83
CA PHE A 25 -7.55 -7.39 2.03
C PHE A 25 -8.70 -6.44 2.37
N THR A 26 -9.70 -6.99 3.05
CA THR A 26 -10.79 -6.20 3.63
C THR A 26 -10.49 -5.86 5.09
N VAL A 27 -10.71 -4.61 5.44
CA VAL A 27 -10.51 -4.03 6.77
C VAL A 27 -11.85 -3.55 7.30
N GLU A 28 -12.13 -3.87 8.56
CA GLU A 28 -13.23 -3.26 9.31
C GLU A 28 -12.65 -2.28 10.33
N VAL A 29 -12.98 -0.99 10.20
CA VAL A 29 -12.52 0.07 11.09
C VAL A 29 -13.67 0.50 12.00
N PRO A 30 -13.67 0.13 13.29
CA PRO A 30 -14.78 0.45 14.19
C PRO A 30 -14.96 1.96 14.39
N PRO A 31 -16.14 2.43 14.84
CA PRO A 31 -16.35 3.84 15.16
C PRO A 31 -15.39 4.31 16.25
N GLY A 32 -14.88 5.53 16.13
CA GLY A 32 -13.96 6.09 17.12
C GLY A 32 -12.54 5.52 17.04
N LYS A 33 -12.20 4.73 16.01
CA LYS A 33 -10.89 4.07 15.90
C LYS A 33 -10.00 4.64 14.81
N PHE A 34 -8.72 4.56 15.12
CA PHE A 34 -7.60 4.81 14.24
C PHE A 34 -6.83 3.50 14.10
N GLN A 35 -6.76 2.95 12.89
CA GLN A 35 -6.19 1.62 12.67
C GLN A 35 -5.13 1.65 11.57
N CYS A 36 -3.97 1.05 11.84
CA CYS A 36 -2.84 1.03 10.93
C CYS A 36 -2.36 -0.39 10.64
N PHE A 37 -1.90 -0.56 9.40
CA PHE A 37 -1.23 -1.73 8.88
C PHE A 37 0.19 -1.34 8.51
N PHE A 38 1.12 -2.28 8.66
CA PHE A 38 2.55 -2.00 8.56
C PHE A 38 3.12 -2.81 7.40
N GLN A 39 3.74 -2.12 6.45
CA GLN A 39 4.49 -2.73 5.35
C GLN A 39 5.99 -2.54 5.61
N PRO A 40 6.72 -3.62 5.95
CA PRO A 40 8.17 -3.57 6.08
C PRO A 40 8.81 -3.33 4.72
N VAL A 41 9.67 -2.31 4.64
CA VAL A 41 10.38 -1.91 3.42
C VAL A 41 11.88 -2.16 3.55
N ASP A 42 12.37 -2.99 2.63
CA ASP A 42 13.79 -3.16 2.30
C ASP A 42 14.08 -2.51 0.93
N LEU A 43 14.92 -1.48 0.89
CA LEU A 43 15.24 -0.72 -0.34
C LEU A 43 16.00 -1.53 -1.41
N ALA A 44 16.56 -2.70 -1.06
CA ALA A 44 17.13 -3.61 -2.04
C ALA A 44 16.04 -4.32 -2.84
N LYS A 45 14.86 -4.50 -2.26
CA LYS A 45 13.74 -5.26 -2.84
C LYS A 45 12.59 -4.36 -3.30
N HIS A 46 12.37 -3.25 -2.62
CA HIS A 46 11.23 -2.37 -2.85
C HIS A 46 11.73 -1.01 -3.34
N LYS A 47 11.06 -0.48 -4.36
CA LYS A 47 11.34 0.85 -4.93
C LYS A 47 10.16 1.80 -4.80
N THR A 48 8.96 1.25 -4.85
CA THR A 48 7.72 2.01 -4.73
C THR A 48 6.76 1.28 -3.82
N LEU A 49 5.97 2.03 -3.08
CA LEU A 49 4.77 1.56 -2.39
C LEU A 49 3.58 2.17 -3.10
N GLU A 50 2.68 1.30 -3.56
CA GLU A 50 1.41 1.68 -4.17
C GLU A 50 0.30 1.17 -3.26
N VAL A 51 -0.66 2.03 -2.97
CA VAL A 51 -1.76 1.74 -2.08
C VAL A 51 -3.02 2.32 -2.69
N ASP A 52 -3.96 1.43 -2.98
CA ASP A 52 -5.31 1.77 -3.37
C ASP A 52 -6.23 1.44 -2.20
N TYR A 53 -7.31 2.21 -2.04
CA TYR A 53 -8.34 1.85 -1.08
C TYR A 53 -9.71 2.27 -1.56
N GLN A 54 -10.73 1.56 -1.08
CA GLN A 54 -12.12 1.89 -1.30
C GLN A 54 -12.95 1.57 -0.07
N VAL A 55 -13.78 2.51 0.38
CA VAL A 55 -14.80 2.28 1.40
C VAL A 55 -16.00 1.60 0.75
N ILE A 56 -16.30 0.39 1.19
CA ILE A 56 -17.33 -0.48 0.61
C ILE A 56 -18.58 -0.58 1.48
N ASP A 57 -18.50 -0.22 2.76
CA ASP A 57 -19.65 -0.25 3.67
C ASP A 57 -19.50 0.77 4.83
N GLY A 58 -20.63 1.17 5.41
CA GLY A 58 -20.72 1.95 6.64
C GLY A 58 -20.94 3.46 6.48
N GLY A 59 -22.00 3.98 7.11
CA GLY A 59 -22.33 5.40 7.19
C GLY A 59 -22.30 6.12 5.83
N ASP A 60 -21.72 7.32 5.79
CA ASP A 60 -21.56 8.13 4.55
C ASP A 60 -20.48 7.61 3.59
N LEU A 61 -19.99 6.38 3.78
CA LEU A 61 -18.91 5.75 3.01
C LEU A 61 -17.60 6.55 2.97
N ASN A 62 -17.41 7.49 3.89
CA ASN A 62 -16.19 8.26 4.01
C ASN A 62 -15.24 7.68 5.07
N ILE A 63 -13.94 7.89 4.85
CA ILE A 63 -12.85 7.59 5.78
C ILE A 63 -11.76 8.66 5.66
N ASN A 64 -11.01 8.90 6.74
CA ASN A 64 -9.72 9.59 6.66
C ASN A 64 -8.63 8.54 6.42
N PHE A 65 -7.71 8.80 5.50
CA PHE A 65 -6.65 7.85 5.15
C PHE A 65 -5.27 8.51 5.23
N MET A 66 -4.26 7.79 5.69
CA MET A 66 -2.89 8.29 5.77
C MET A 66 -1.86 7.21 5.45
N ILE A 67 -0.80 7.61 4.74
CA ILE A 67 0.45 6.83 4.66
C ILE A 67 1.51 7.55 5.47
N LEU A 68 2.14 6.87 6.43
CA LEU A 68 3.19 7.44 7.28
C LEU A 68 4.49 6.65 7.24
N HIS A 69 5.60 7.32 7.55
CA HIS A 69 6.86 6.69 7.91
C HIS A 69 7.39 7.32 9.21
N GLY A 70 7.41 6.53 10.28
CA GLY A 70 7.57 7.06 11.64
C GLY A 70 6.45 8.06 11.98
N ALA A 71 6.83 9.32 12.24
CA ALA A 71 5.90 10.42 12.51
C ALA A 71 5.58 11.28 11.27
N ASN A 72 6.19 10.99 10.12
CA ASN A 72 6.02 11.80 8.91
C ASN A 72 4.81 11.32 8.12
N ILE A 73 3.88 12.24 7.84
CA ILE A 73 2.75 12.00 6.92
C ILE A 73 3.26 12.16 5.49
N LEU A 74 3.18 11.09 4.70
CA LEU A 74 3.60 11.06 3.30
C LEU A 74 2.43 11.33 2.35
N LYS A 75 1.25 10.81 2.68
CA LYS A 75 -0.02 11.00 1.97
C LYS A 75 -1.15 11.10 2.99
N GLN A 76 -2.16 11.89 2.66
CA GLN A 76 -3.34 12.05 3.50
C GLN A 76 -4.56 12.40 2.65
N ASP A 77 -5.66 11.73 2.94
CA ASP A 77 -6.99 12.05 2.45
C ASP A 77 -7.94 12.29 3.62
N GLN A 78 -8.92 13.18 3.42
CA GLN A 78 -9.93 13.49 4.41
C GLN A 78 -11.33 13.22 3.86
N LEU A 79 -12.09 12.43 4.61
CA LEU A 79 -13.48 12.05 4.32
C LEU A 79 -13.71 11.60 2.86
N LYS A 80 -12.82 10.73 2.36
CA LYS A 80 -12.90 10.17 1.01
C LYS A 80 -13.55 8.79 1.00
N VAL A 81 -14.14 8.44 -0.14
CA VAL A 81 -14.74 7.12 -0.38
C VAL A 81 -13.75 6.15 -1.04
N ASP A 82 -12.71 6.68 -1.68
CA ASP A 82 -11.64 5.93 -2.33
C ASP A 82 -10.39 6.81 -2.47
N GLY A 83 -9.25 6.18 -2.77
CA GLY A 83 -8.02 6.86 -3.13
C GLY A 83 -6.97 5.92 -3.70
N SER A 84 -6.04 6.48 -4.48
CA SER A 84 -4.92 5.77 -5.09
C SER A 84 -3.65 6.57 -4.88
N HIS A 85 -2.65 5.96 -4.24
CA HIS A 85 -1.41 6.62 -3.85
C HIS A 85 -0.20 5.78 -4.22
N ARG A 86 0.70 6.38 -5.01
CA ARG A 86 2.03 5.82 -5.29
C ARG A 86 3.10 6.71 -4.68
N ILE A 87 4.02 6.11 -3.92
CA ILE A 87 5.17 6.80 -3.33
C ILE A 87 6.49 6.09 -3.68
N GLU A 88 7.53 6.87 -3.91
CA GLU A 88 8.89 6.37 -4.06
C GLU A 88 9.51 6.12 -2.67
N LEU A 89 10.11 4.94 -2.50
CA LEU A 89 10.69 4.50 -1.24
C LEU A 89 12.17 4.90 -1.18
N ASN A 90 12.48 5.81 -0.26
CA ASN A 90 13.83 6.36 -0.09
C ASN A 90 14.48 5.99 1.24
N GLN A 91 13.71 5.40 2.17
CA GLN A 91 14.19 4.99 3.49
C GLN A 91 13.68 3.57 3.79
N PRO A 92 14.49 2.70 4.41
CA PRO A 92 14.01 1.42 4.90
C PRO A 92 13.21 1.60 6.19
N GLY A 93 12.39 0.62 6.54
CA GLY A 93 11.59 0.62 7.77
C GLY A 93 10.13 0.29 7.52
N ASP A 94 9.32 0.43 8.55
CA ASP A 94 7.89 0.09 8.48
C ASP A 94 7.08 1.31 8.05
N TYR A 95 6.50 1.22 6.86
CA TYR A 95 5.55 2.19 6.35
C TYR A 95 4.16 1.83 6.88
N GLN A 96 3.44 2.84 7.34
CA GLN A 96 2.14 2.70 7.98
C GLN A 96 1.06 3.12 6.99
N VAL A 97 0.08 2.24 6.77
CA VAL A 97 -1.14 2.53 6.02
C VAL A 97 -2.27 2.57 7.03
N CYS A 98 -2.86 3.75 7.24
CA CYS A 98 -3.79 3.99 8.33
C CYS A 98 -5.14 4.47 7.83
N PHE A 99 -6.19 3.91 8.42
CA PHE A 99 -7.57 4.34 8.29
C PHE A 99 -8.03 4.96 9.60
N ASP A 100 -8.62 6.13 9.51
CA ASP A 100 -9.11 6.91 10.64
C ASP A 100 -10.63 7.08 10.54
N ASN A 101 -11.32 6.34 11.41
CA ASN A 101 -12.75 6.44 11.63
C ASN A 101 -13.06 7.06 13.01
N SER A 102 -12.13 7.85 13.57
CA SER A 102 -12.30 8.47 14.89
C SER A 102 -13.48 9.45 14.95
N PHE A 103 -13.90 9.98 13.80
CA PHE A 103 -15.02 10.91 13.69
C PHE A 103 -16.40 10.22 13.75
N SER A 104 -16.47 8.91 13.52
CA SER A 104 -17.75 8.18 13.58
C SER A 104 -18.10 7.79 15.01
N TYR A 105 -19.37 8.02 15.39
CA TYR A 105 -19.89 7.63 16.70
C TYR A 105 -20.51 6.23 16.73
N GLN A 106 -21.13 5.79 15.63
CA GLN A 106 -21.94 4.56 15.59
C GLN A 106 -21.52 3.55 14.51
N PHE A 107 -21.09 4.02 13.34
CA PHE A 107 -20.84 3.13 12.20
C PHE A 107 -19.38 2.74 12.10
N GLU A 108 -19.14 1.44 11.99
CA GLU A 108 -17.88 0.92 11.47
C GLU A 108 -17.77 1.19 9.96
N LYS A 109 -16.55 1.12 9.44
CA LYS A 109 -16.26 1.30 8.01
C LYS A 109 -15.61 0.05 7.46
N GLY A 110 -16.23 -0.55 6.45
CA GLY A 110 -15.61 -1.61 5.66
C GLY A 110 -14.78 -0.97 4.55
N CYS A 111 -13.50 -1.26 4.50
CA CYS A 111 -12.57 -0.78 3.48
C CYS A 111 -11.90 -1.96 2.77
N VAL A 112 -11.72 -1.87 1.47
CA VAL A 112 -10.79 -2.73 0.73
C VAL A 112 -9.48 -1.96 0.57
N LEU A 113 -8.36 -2.65 0.83
CA LEU A 113 -7.01 -2.25 0.50
C LEU A 113 -6.46 -3.19 -0.56
#